data_AF-A0A2M7EIX8-F1
#
_entry.id   AF-A0A2M7EIX8-F1
#
_cell.length_a   1.000
_cell.length_b   1.000
_cell.length_c   1.000
_cell.angle_alpha   90.00
_cell.angle_beta   90.00
_cell.angle_gamma   90.00
#
_symmetry.space_group_name_H-M   'P 1'
#
loop_
_entity.id
_entity.type
_entity.pdbx_description
1 polymer ?
#
loop_
_entity_poly.entity_id
_entity_poly.type
_entity_poly.pdbx_seq_one_letter_code
_entity_poly.pdbx_strand_id
1 'polypeptide(L)' 'TLHEDVDAVIYMVDHTRRRDFEEAKVLGIVRKINKPIILVINKMDKQNESYLAQYEFMK' A
#
# COMPACT_ATOMS: atom_id res chain seq x y z
N THR A 1 2.74 -12.24 17.36
CA THR A 1 2.38 -10.86 16.91
C THR A 1 2.35 -10.86 15.38
N LEU A 2 1.65 -9.93 14.71
CA LEU A 2 1.42 -9.96 13.25
C LEU A 2 2.68 -10.16 12.38
N HIS A 3 3.87 -9.92 12.94
CA HIS A 3 5.18 -10.07 12.30
C HIS A 3 5.77 -11.49 12.35
N GLU A 4 5.33 -12.34 13.28
CA GLU A 4 5.96 -13.65 13.54
C GLU A 4 5.43 -14.74 12.60
N ASP A 5 4.14 -14.69 12.26
CA ASP A 5 3.45 -15.74 11.49
C ASP A 5 3.31 -15.43 9.99
N VAL A 6 3.98 -14.37 9.50
CA VAL A 6 3.90 -13.95 8.09
C VAL A 6 5.26 -13.94 7.42
N ASP A 7 5.31 -14.49 6.21
CA ASP A 7 6.51 -14.50 5.36
C ASP A 7 6.58 -13.31 4.42
N ALA A 8 5.43 -12.71 4.07
CA ALA A 8 5.33 -11.54 3.21
C ALA A 8 4.04 -10.76 3.47
N VAL A 9 4.04 -9.48 3.08
CA VAL A 9 2.91 -8.57 3.19
C VAL A 9 2.52 -8.09 1.80
N ILE A 10 1.24 -8.19 1.46
CA ILE A 10 0.68 -7.56 0.26
C ILE A 10 0.02 -6.25 0.70
N TYR A 11 0.58 -5.14 0.26
CA TYR A 11 -0.01 -3.83 0.46
C TYR A 11 -0.73 -3.39 -0.83
N MET A 12 -2.02 -3.67 -0.90
CA MET A 12 -2.84 -3.39 -2.07
C MET A 12 -3.49 -2.00 -1.97
N VAL A 13 -3.33 -1.18 -3.01
CA VAL A 13 -3.87 0.17 -3.09
C VAL A 13 -4.77 0.32 -4.32
N ASP A 14 -5.88 1.03 -4.16
CA ASP A 14 -6.74 1.45 -5.27
C ASP A 14 -6.24 2.81 -5.78
N HIS A 15 -5.68 2.84 -6.99
CA HIS A 15 -5.08 4.08 -7.50
C HIS A 15 -6.10 5.18 -7.79
N THR A 16 -7.41 4.87 -7.81
CA THR A 16 -8.46 5.86 -8.06
C THR A 16 -8.88 6.63 -6.80
N ARG A 17 -8.36 6.25 -5.63
CA ARG A 17 -8.69 6.89 -4.36
C ARG A 17 -7.54 7.76 -3.86
N ARG A 18 -7.87 8.98 -3.44
CA ARG A 18 -6.93 9.87 -2.75
C ARG A 18 -6.61 9.28 -1.38
N ARG A 19 -5.33 9.18 -1.03
CA ARG A 19 -4.88 8.76 0.29
C ARG A 19 -5.40 9.71 1.37
N ASP A 20 -5.98 9.14 2.40
CA ASP A 20 -6.45 9.86 3.58
C ASP A 20 -5.67 9.46 4.85
N PHE A 21 -6.22 9.82 6.01
CA PHE A 21 -5.61 9.60 7.30
C PHE A 21 -5.52 8.11 7.69
N GLU A 22 -6.48 7.29 7.27
CA GLU A 22 -6.50 5.87 7.58
C GLU A 22 -5.38 5.14 6.81
N GLU A 23 -5.24 5.44 5.52
CA GLU A 23 -4.14 4.86 4.73
C GLU A 23 -2.76 5.30 5.24
N ALA A 24 -2.63 6.53 5.75
CA ALA A 24 -1.39 7.00 6.38
C ALA A 24 -1.02 6.19 7.65
N LYS A 25 -2.03 5.83 8.47
CA LYS A 25 -1.83 4.95 9.63
C LYS A 25 -1.41 3.56 9.22
N VAL A 26 -2.08 2.97 8.23
CA VAL A 26 -1.76 1.62 7.73
C VAL A 26 -0.33 1.59 7.16
N LEU A 27 0.06 2.59 6.37
CA LEU A 27 1.44 2.76 5.90
C LEU A 27 2.45 2.80 7.06
N GLY A 28 2.13 3.52 8.14
CA GLY A 28 2.98 3.59 9.32
C GLY A 28 3.16 2.25 10.05
N ILE A 29 2.19 1.34 9.95
CA ILE A 29 2.28 -0.03 10.46
C ILE A 29 3.08 -0.89 9.49
N VAL A 30 2.71 -0.88 8.20
CA VAL A 30 3.30 -1.71 7.15
C VAL A 30 4.80 -1.44 7.02
N ARG A 31 5.25 -0.19 7.05
CA ARG A 31 6.66 0.19 6.97
C ARG A 31 7.52 -0.27 8.15
N LYS A 32 6.92 -0.67 9.27
CA LYS A 32 7.63 -1.21 10.44
C LYS A 32 7.78 -2.73 10.38
N ILE A 33 7.12 -3.39 9.43
CA ILE A 33 7.21 -4.84 9.25
C ILE A 33 8.57 -5.17 8.60
N ASN A 34 9.40 -5.95 9.29
CA ASN A 34 10.71 -6.40 8.77
C ASN A 34 10.59 -7.68 7.92
N LYS A 35 9.57 -7.73 7.06
CA LYS A 35 9.29 -8.83 6.12
C LYS A 35 9.11 -8.23 4.72
N PRO A 36 9.32 -9.00 3.63
CA PRO A 36 9.04 -8.53 2.27
C PRO A 36 7.66 -7.90 2.14
N ILE A 37 7.60 -6.71 1.53
CA ILE A 37 6.37 -5.97 1.27
C ILE A 37 6.21 -5.83 -0.24
N ILE A 38 5.09 -6.30 -0.77
CA ILE A 38 4.73 -6.19 -2.19
C ILE A 38 3.63 -5.13 -2.30
N LEU A 39 3.95 -4.01 -2.95
CA LEU A 39 2.96 -3.00 -3.32
C LEU A 39 2.17 -3.50 -4.54
N VAL A 40 0.86 -3.65 -4.40
CA VAL A 40 -0.04 -4.04 -5.49
C VAL A 40 -0.92 -2.86 -5.85
N ILE A 41 -0.89 -2.43 -7.11
CA ILE A 41 -1.78 -1.39 -7.61
C ILE A 41 -3.01 -2.05 -8.24
N ASN A 42 -4.16 -1.86 -7.62
CA ASN A 42 -5.44 -2.44 -8.02
C ASN A 42 -6.32 -1.44 -8.78
N LYS A 43 -7.27 -1.95 -9.56
CA LYS A 43 -8.22 -1.22 -10.43
C LYS A 43 -7.60 -0.48 -11.61
N MET A 44 -6.46 -1.00 -12.12
CA MET A 44 -5.73 -0.45 -13.27
C MET A 44 -6.53 -0.39 -14.59
N ASP A 45 -7.71 -1.01 -14.64
CA ASP A 45 -8.68 -0.86 -15.72
C ASP A 45 -9.25 0.57 -15.83
N LYS A 46 -9.21 1.34 -14.73
CA LYS A 46 -9.70 2.72 -14.69
C LYS A 46 -8.60 3.71 -15.08
N GLN A 47 -8.87 4.59 -16.04
CA GLN A 47 -7.84 5.49 -16.59
C GLN A 47 -8.08 6.99 -16.32
N ASN A 48 -9.19 7.36 -15.66
CA ASN A 48 -9.60 8.76 -15.57
C ASN A 48 -8.75 9.57 -14.57
N GLU A 49 -8.76 9.18 -13.29
CA GLU A 49 -7.98 9.83 -12.23
C GLU A 49 -7.11 8.81 -11.52
N SER A 50 -5.85 9.18 -11.27
CA SER A 50 -4.90 8.36 -10.56
C SER A 50 -4.16 9.14 -9.48
N TYR A 51 -4.19 8.59 -8.27
CA TYR A 51 -3.44 9.05 -7.11
C TYR A 51 -2.20 8.19 -6.87
N LEU A 52 -1.78 7.38 -7.85
CA LEU A 52 -0.60 6.50 -7.75
C LEU A 52 0.67 7.26 -7.36
N ALA A 53 0.82 8.51 -7.80
CA ALA A 53 1.93 9.39 -7.46
C ALA A 53 2.17 9.52 -5.93
N GLN A 54 1.12 9.34 -5.12
CA GLN A 54 1.20 9.39 -3.66
C GLN A 54 1.93 8.20 -3.04
N TYR A 55 2.22 7.16 -3.81
CA TYR A 55 2.91 5.94 -3.39
C TYR A 55 4.29 5.75 -4.04
N GLU A 56 4.79 6.72 -4.82
CA GLU A 56 6.09 6.63 -5.50
C GLU A 56 7.26 6.35 -4.55
N PHE A 57 7.18 6.82 -3.29
CA PHE A 57 8.19 6.58 -2.27
C PHE A 57 8.31 5.11 -1.81
N MET A 58 7.38 4.24 -2.25
CA MET A 58 7.37 2.80 -1.96
C MET A 58 7.98 1.96 -3.09
N LYS A 59 8.32 2.58 -4.23
CA LYS A 59 9.10 1.92 -5.30
C LYS A 59 10.57 1.83 -4.89
#